data_AF-A0A6J2TAZ2-F1
#
_entry.id   AF-A0A6J2TAZ2-F1
#
_cell.length_a   1.000
_cell.length_b   1.000
_cell.length_c   1.000
_cell.angle_alpha   90.00
_cell.angle_beta   90.00
_cell.angle_gamma   90.00
#
_symmetry.space_group_name_H-M   'P 1'
#
loop_
_entity.id
_entity.type
_entity.pdbx_description
1 polymer ?
#
loop_
_entity_poly.entity_id
_entity_poly.type
_entity_poly.pdbx_seq_one_letter_code
_entity_poly.pdbx_strand_id
1 'polypeptide(L)'
;MDFNTAAQKAKSFSKTPTNDEFLEFYGLYKQATVGDNNTAEPGALDLKGKAKWSAWNKHKGLSQDAAKAAYIATYEKYAPKYA
;
A
#
# COMPACT_ATOMS: atom_id res chain seq x y z
N MET A 1 -5.09 14.42 -8.15
CA MET A 1 -4.49 13.27 -8.89
C MET A 1 -5.39 12.06 -8.69
N ASP A 2 -5.62 11.21 -9.68
CA ASP A 2 -6.36 9.96 -9.46
C ASP A 2 -5.44 8.82 -8.94
N PHE A 3 -6.03 7.73 -8.48
CA PHE A 3 -5.32 6.58 -7.92
C PHE A 3 -4.35 5.92 -8.91
N ASN A 4 -4.73 5.75 -10.17
CA ASN A 4 -3.90 5.09 -11.17
C ASN A 4 -2.66 5.96 -11.47
N THR A 5 -2.87 7.27 -11.59
CA THR A 5 -1.78 8.24 -11.76
C THR A 5 -0.84 8.22 -10.55
N ALA A 6 -1.37 8.23 -9.32
CA ALA A 6 -0.55 8.14 -8.11
C ALA A 6 0.25 6.83 -8.05
N ALA A 7 -0.37 5.70 -8.39
CA ALA A 7 0.28 4.39 -8.40
C ALA A 7 1.36 4.28 -9.48
N GLN A 8 1.17 4.90 -10.65
CA GLN A 8 2.21 4.99 -11.67
C GLN A 8 3.38 5.84 -11.18
N LYS A 9 3.11 7.03 -10.64
CA LYS A 9 4.18 7.90 -10.14
C LYS A 9 4.95 7.30 -8.97
N ALA A 10 4.27 6.59 -8.06
CA ALA A 10 4.92 5.89 -6.94
C ALA A 10 5.88 4.79 -7.43
N LYS A 11 5.58 4.14 -8.57
CA LYS A 11 6.51 3.18 -9.20
C LYS A 11 7.72 3.84 -9.85
N SER A 12 7.61 5.12 -10.19
CA SER A 12 8.66 5.90 -10.84
C SER A 12 9.53 6.70 -9.87
N PHE A 13 9.46 6.40 -8.57
CA PHE A 13 10.31 7.05 -7.58
C PHE A 13 11.80 6.87 -7.89
N SER A 14 12.56 7.95 -7.75
CA SER A 14 13.99 8.02 -8.04
C SER A 14 14.84 7.23 -7.05
N LYS A 15 14.30 6.96 -5.85
CA LYS A 15 14.93 6.14 -4.82
C LYS A 15 13.94 5.12 -4.28
N THR A 16 14.47 3.99 -3.80
CA THR A 16 13.68 2.94 -3.16
C THR A 16 13.12 3.43 -1.81
N PRO A 17 11.80 3.38 -1.59
CA PRO A 17 11.22 3.64 -0.28
C PRO A 17 11.74 2.67 0.79
N THR A 18 11.66 3.06 2.06
CA THR A 18 11.95 2.13 3.14
C THR A 18 10.95 0.98 3.14
N ASN A 19 11.28 -0.13 3.79
CA ASN A 19 10.37 -1.27 3.87
C ASN A 19 9.00 -0.88 4.47
N ASP A 20 8.98 -0.01 5.48
CA ASP A 20 7.74 0.42 6.12
C ASP A 20 6.87 1.30 5.20
N GLU A 21 7.50 2.20 4.45
CA GLU A 21 6.82 3.03 3.46
C GLU A 21 6.28 2.17 2.30
N PHE A 22 7.06 1.21 1.83
CA PHE A 22 6.60 0.22 0.85
C PHE A 22 5.40 -0.57 1.36
N LEU A 23 5.41 -1.01 2.62
CA LEU A 23 4.31 -1.75 3.23
C LEU A 23 3.05 -0.88 3.36
N GLU A 24 3.18 0.40 3.68
CA GLU A 24 2.06 1.35 3.70
C GLU A 24 1.40 1.47 2.31
N PHE A 25 2.20 1.69 1.27
CA PHE A 25 1.71 1.71 -0.11
C PHE A 25 1.08 0.36 -0.51
N TYR A 26 1.71 -0.76 -0.16
CA TYR A 26 1.22 -2.09 -0.48
C TYR A 26 -0.16 -2.36 0.15
N GLY A 27 -0.32 -2.07 1.44
CA GLY A 27 -1.57 -2.30 2.16
C GLY A 27 -2.73 -1.51 1.55
N LEU A 28 -2.52 -0.21 1.32
CA LEU A 28 -3.51 0.66 0.70
C LEU A 28 -3.82 0.25 -0.75
N TYR A 29 -2.80 -0.12 -1.54
CA TYR A 29 -3.01 -0.58 -2.91
C TYR A 29 -3.85 -1.86 -2.96
N LYS A 30 -3.55 -2.82 -2.08
CA LYS A 30 -4.32 -4.08 -1.99
C LYS A 30 -5.76 -3.83 -1.56
N GLN A 31 -5.99 -2.98 -0.56
CA GLN A 31 -7.34 -2.59 -0.15
C GLN A 31 -8.09 -1.83 -1.27
N ALA A 32 -7.42 -0.93 -1.98
CA ALA A 32 -8.01 -0.16 -3.08
C ALA A 32 -8.40 -1.02 -4.29
N THR A 33 -7.66 -2.10 -4.56
CA THR A 33 -7.85 -2.92 -5.76
C THR A 33 -8.64 -4.21 -5.52
N VAL A 34 -8.45 -4.83 -4.36
CA VAL A 34 -9.09 -6.12 -4.00
C VAL A 34 -10.18 -5.94 -2.95
N GLY A 35 -10.11 -4.88 -2.13
CA GLY A 35 -10.93 -4.76 -0.93
C GLY A 35 -10.32 -5.52 0.24
N ASP A 36 -11.18 -5.97 1.16
CA ASP A 36 -10.77 -6.65 2.38
C ASP A 36 -9.89 -7.88 2.10
N ASN A 37 -8.87 -8.05 2.96
CA ASN A 37 -7.99 -9.21 2.88
C ASN A 37 -8.78 -10.51 3.10
N ASN A 38 -8.73 -11.37 2.08
CA ASN A 38 -9.43 -12.64 1.99
C ASN A 38 -8.48 -13.85 1.93
N THR A 39 -7.17 -13.65 2.18
CA THR A 39 -6.18 -14.73 2.18
C THR A 39 -5.83 -15.15 3.60
N ALA A 40 -5.40 -16.40 3.77
CA ALA A 40 -4.91 -16.89 5.05
C ALA A 40 -3.62 -16.16 5.46
N GLU A 41 -3.43 -15.97 6.77
CA GLU A 41 -2.21 -15.41 7.31
C GLU A 41 -1.01 -16.33 6.98
N PRO A 42 0.10 -15.80 6.42
CA PRO A 42 1.31 -16.57 6.16
C PRO A 42 1.91 -17.17 7.43
N GLY A 43 2.58 -18.31 7.29
CA GLY A 43 3.24 -18.99 8.40
C GLY A 43 4.37 -18.16 9.03
N ALA A 44 4.70 -18.44 10.30
CA ALA A 44 5.64 -17.63 11.09
C ALA A 44 7.07 -17.52 10.52
N LEU A 45 7.47 -18.47 9.66
CA LEU A 45 8.77 -18.45 8.98
C LEU A 45 8.80 -17.53 7.75
N ASP A 46 7.63 -17.15 7.20
CA ASP A 46 7.50 -16.20 6.09
C ASP A 46 7.29 -14.77 6.61
N LEU A 47 8.35 -14.19 7.17
CA LEU A 47 8.31 -12.85 7.75
C LEU A 47 7.92 -11.77 6.72
N LYS A 48 8.34 -11.93 5.46
CA LYS A 48 8.04 -10.96 4.37
C LYS A 48 6.58 -11.06 3.95
N GLY A 49 6.07 -12.27 3.76
CA GLY A 49 4.65 -12.49 3.46
C GLY A 49 3.78 -12.00 4.60
N LYS A 50 4.13 -12.32 5.85
CA LYS A 50 3.41 -11.86 7.04
C LYS A 50 3.36 -10.34 7.14
N ALA A 51 4.47 -9.65 6.85
CA ALA A 51 4.50 -8.18 6.85
C ALA A 51 3.54 -7.58 5.80
N LYS A 52 3.58 -8.09 4.56
CA LYS A 52 2.66 -7.69 3.48
C LYS A 52 1.19 -7.99 3.84
N TRP A 53 0.93 -9.19 4.32
CA TRP A 53 -0.41 -9.61 4.74
C TRP A 53 -0.95 -8.72 5.87
N SER A 54 -0.12 -8.44 6.87
CA SER A 54 -0.46 -7.55 7.99
C SER A 54 -0.75 -6.13 7.50
N ALA A 55 0.08 -5.59 6.61
CA ALA A 55 -0.14 -4.27 6.03
C ALA A 55 -1.46 -4.17 5.26
N TRP A 56 -1.84 -5.20 4.49
CA TRP A 56 -3.15 -5.26 3.84
C TRP A 56 -4.28 -5.41 4.86
N ASN A 57 -4.16 -6.37 5.78
CA ASN A 57 -5.19 -6.67 6.77
C ASN A 57 -5.46 -5.50 7.74
N LYS A 58 -4.48 -4.62 7.98
CA LYS A 58 -4.64 -3.39 8.77
C LYS A 58 -5.72 -2.45 8.22
N HIS A 59 -5.99 -2.50 6.91
CA HIS A 59 -6.99 -1.65 6.26
C HIS A 59 -8.34 -2.36 6.04
N LYS A 60 -8.55 -3.53 6.64
CA LYS A 60 -9.82 -4.26 6.54
C LYS A 60 -10.99 -3.40 7.03
N GLY A 61 -12.10 -3.41 6.30
CA GLY A 61 -13.29 -2.58 6.53
C GLY A 61 -13.22 -1.20 5.87
N LEU A 62 -12.06 -0.78 5.35
CA LEU A 62 -11.94 0.46 4.58
C LEU A 62 -12.52 0.26 3.17
N SER A 63 -13.42 1.14 2.73
CA SER A 63 -13.94 1.03 1.36
C SER A 63 -12.82 1.21 0.32
N GLN A 64 -12.99 0.61 -0.85
CA GLN A 64 -11.99 0.73 -1.92
C GLN A 64 -11.72 2.19 -2.30
N ASP A 65 -12.75 3.03 -2.31
CA ASP A 65 -12.60 4.45 -2.65
C ASP A 65 -11.88 5.24 -1.54
N ALA A 66 -12.15 4.92 -0.27
CA ALA A 66 -11.39 5.51 0.83
C ALA A 66 -9.92 5.05 0.81
N ALA A 67 -9.66 3.79 0.46
CA ALA A 67 -8.29 3.28 0.29
C ALA A 67 -7.56 3.96 -0.88
N LYS A 68 -8.24 4.23 -2.00
CA LYS A 68 -7.68 5.00 -3.12
C LYS A 68 -7.32 6.43 -2.69
N ALA A 69 -8.21 7.10 -1.96
CA ALA A 69 -7.97 8.45 -1.45
C ALA A 69 -6.78 8.48 -0.48
N ALA A 70 -6.72 7.51 0.44
CA ALA A 70 -5.60 7.35 1.35
C ALA A 70 -4.28 7.07 0.61
N TYR A 71 -4.29 6.23 -0.44
CA TYR A 71 -3.10 5.97 -1.26
C TYR A 71 -2.57 7.24 -1.92
N ILE A 72 -3.45 8.10 -2.45
CA ILE A 72 -3.06 9.39 -3.05
C ILE A 72 -2.44 10.29 -1.99
N ALA A 73 -3.04 10.40 -0.81
CA ALA A 73 -2.49 11.18 0.30
C ALA A 73 -1.11 10.65 0.75
N THR A 74 -0.94 9.33 0.84
CA THR A 74 0.35 8.69 1.11
C THR A 74 1.37 8.99 0.02
N TYR A 75 0.98 8.97 -1.26
CA TYR A 75 1.86 9.39 -2.35
C TYR A 75 2.30 10.85 -2.20
N GLU A 76 1.38 11.79 -1.95
CA GLU A 76 1.69 13.21 -1.80
C GLU A 76 2.61 13.49 -0.61
N LYS A 77 2.46 12.75 0.49
CA LYS A 77 3.36 12.78 1.65
C LYS A 77 4.79 12.37 1.30
N TYR A 78 4.96 11.35 0.45
CA TYR A 78 6.26 10.76 0.14
C TYR A 78 6.90 11.28 -1.15
N ALA A 79 6.13 11.89 -2.04
CA ALA A 79 6.63 12.44 -3.30
C ALA A 79 7.80 13.42 -3.10
N PRO A 80 7.81 14.37 -2.13
CA PRO A 80 8.96 15.26 -1.94
C PRO A 80 10.28 14.55 -1.58
N LYS A 81 10.20 13.32 -1.04
CA LYS A 81 11.37 12.52 -0.63
C LYS A 81 11.92 11.66 -1.78
N TYR A 82 11.06 11.31 -2.74
CA TYR A 82 11.29 10.25 -3.72
C TYR A 82 10.96 10.61 -5.17
N ALA A 83 10.40 11.79 -5.43
CA ALA A 83 10.19 12.31 -6.78
C ALA A 83 11.51 12.52 -7.54
#